data_AF-A0A0Q9XU51-F1
#
_entry.id   AF-A0A0Q9XU51-F1
#
_cell.length_a   1.000
_cell.length_b   1.000
_cell.length_c   1.000
_cell.angle_alpha   90.00
_cell.angle_beta   90.00
_cell.angle_gamma   90.00
#
_symmetry.space_group_name_H-M   'P 1'
#
loop_
_entity.id
_entity.type
_entity.pdbx_description
1 polymer ?
#
loop_
_entity_poly.entity_id
_entity_poly.type
_entity_poly.pdbx_seq_one_letter_code
_entity_poly.pdbx_strand_id
1 'polypeptide(L)'
;MKQRNSFCYEQYTQHFQTTFNLSNQKQQSLERLLRYLCEVESIHYNDQIGSEVLIHYIRHHIDNDFQSISFRQAIKDIKAFYSLLIKDPHFKKTPKLDLSLLNSNLWKDLSAHYKGPRS
;
A
#
# COMPACT_ATOMS: atom_id res chain seq x y z
N MET A 1 -5.32 10.69 -20.32
CA MET A 1 -5.12 9.39 -19.63
C MET A 1 -5.52 9.38 -18.15
N LYS A 2 -6.11 10.44 -17.55
CA LYS A 2 -6.48 10.46 -16.11
C LYS A 2 -7.77 9.68 -15.72
N GLN A 3 -8.69 9.43 -16.65
CA GLN A 3 -10.01 8.85 -16.32
C GLN A 3 -9.97 7.37 -15.88
N ARG A 4 -9.04 6.56 -16.38
CA ARG A 4 -9.00 5.11 -16.07
C ARG A 4 -8.52 4.82 -14.64
N ASN A 5 -7.64 5.65 -14.09
CA ASN A 5 -7.05 5.42 -12.77
C ASN A 5 -8.02 5.79 -11.64
N SER A 6 -8.86 6.82 -11.82
CA SER A 6 -9.94 7.19 -10.87
C SER A 6 -10.96 6.06 -10.70
N PHE A 7 -11.32 5.42 -11.82
CA PHE A 7 -12.31 4.35 -11.83
C PHE A 7 -11.88 3.13 -11.00
N CYS A 8 -10.61 2.74 -11.09
CA CYS A 8 -10.08 1.63 -10.31
C CYS A 8 -10.07 1.92 -8.79
N TYR A 9 -9.62 3.12 -8.42
CA TYR A 9 -9.62 3.57 -7.03
C TYR A 9 -11.02 3.59 -6.42
N GLU A 10 -12.00 4.11 -7.16
CA GLU A 10 -13.40 4.18 -6.73
C GLU A 10 -14.00 2.79 -6.53
N GLN A 11 -13.76 1.86 -7.45
CA GLN A 11 -14.25 0.48 -7.36
C GLN A 11 -13.70 -0.25 -6.13
N TYR A 12 -12.39 -0.15 -5.88
CA TYR A 12 -11.79 -0.77 -4.69
C TYR A 12 -12.30 -0.16 -3.39
N THR A 13 -12.35 1.17 -3.35
CA THR A 13 -12.81 1.90 -2.17
C THR A 13 -14.25 1.51 -1.85
N GLN A 14 -15.14 1.49 -2.85
CA GLN A 14 -16.53 1.10 -2.68
C GLN A 14 -16.68 -0.37 -2.24
N HIS A 15 -15.92 -1.29 -2.85
CA HIS A 15 -15.95 -2.70 -2.46
C HIS A 15 -15.57 -2.91 -0.99
N PHE A 16 -14.47 -2.31 -0.54
CA PHE A 16 -14.03 -2.46 0.84
C PHE A 16 -14.95 -1.74 1.83
N GLN A 17 -15.52 -0.58 1.49
CA GLN A 17 -16.48 0.14 2.34
C GLN A 17 -17.80 -0.62 2.50
N THR A 18 -18.31 -1.22 1.41
CA THR A 18 -19.58 -1.97 1.45
C THR A 18 -19.43 -3.34 2.09
N THR A 19 -18.25 -3.95 1.95
CA THR A 19 -17.96 -5.29 2.48
C THR A 19 -17.49 -5.26 3.93
N PHE A 20 -16.79 -4.20 4.35
CA PHE A 20 -16.19 -4.11 5.68
C PHE A 20 -16.60 -2.82 6.41
N ASN A 21 -17.10 -2.97 7.64
CA ASN A 21 -17.33 -1.82 8.53
C ASN A 21 -15.99 -1.31 9.10
N LEU A 22 -15.33 -0.43 8.35
CA LEU A 22 -14.01 0.11 8.67
C LEU A 22 -14.13 1.33 9.59
N SER A 23 -13.20 1.45 10.55
CA SER A 23 -13.01 2.73 11.24
C SER A 23 -12.40 3.77 10.30
N ASN A 24 -12.66 5.06 10.57
CA ASN A 24 -12.11 6.17 9.77
C ASN A 24 -10.60 6.06 9.55
N GLN A 25 -9.84 5.65 10.58
CA GLN A 25 -8.40 5.49 10.46
C GLN A 25 -8.00 4.37 9.49
N LYS A 26 -8.70 3.23 9.53
CA LYS A 26 -8.45 2.12 8.59
C LYS A 26 -8.84 2.51 7.17
N GLN A 27 -9.96 3.22 7.02
CA GLN A 27 -10.41 3.73 5.74
C GLN A 27 -9.36 4.67 5.12
N GLN A 28 -8.87 5.66 5.85
CA GLN A 28 -7.82 6.56 5.36
C GLN A 28 -6.52 5.82 5.01
N SER A 29 -6.17 4.80 5.79
CA SER A 29 -4.99 3.96 5.54
C SER A 29 -5.12 3.17 4.24
N LEU A 30 -6.31 2.63 4.00
CA LEU A 30 -6.64 1.93 2.77
C LEU A 30 -6.66 2.88 1.57
N GLU A 31 -7.32 4.04 1.69
CA GLU A 31 -7.44 5.03 0.63
C GLU A 31 -6.06 5.50 0.14
N ARG A 32 -5.11 5.79 1.05
CA ARG A 32 -3.74 6.16 0.66
C ARG A 32 -3.05 5.09 -0.17
N LEU A 33 -3.10 3.83 0.29
CA LEU A 33 -2.45 2.73 -0.43
C LEU A 33 -3.15 2.48 -1.77
N LEU A 34 -4.48 2.39 -1.81
CA LEU A 34 -5.23 2.16 -3.05
C LEU A 34 -4.99 3.27 -4.07
N ARG A 35 -4.93 4.52 -3.62
CA ARG A 35 -4.60 5.65 -4.49
C ARG A 35 -3.23 5.49 -5.11
N TYR A 36 -2.22 5.14 -4.30
CA TYR A 36 -0.88 4.85 -4.82
C TYR A 36 -0.91 3.71 -5.86
N LEU A 37 -1.56 2.60 -5.55
CA LEU A 37 -1.62 1.44 -6.45
C LEU A 37 -2.27 1.81 -7.79
N CYS A 38 -3.35 2.59 -7.78
CA CYS A 38 -4.08 2.95 -9.00
C CYS A 38 -3.40 4.09 -9.78
N GLU A 39 -2.86 5.10 -9.09
CA GLU A 39 -2.36 6.32 -9.72
C GLU A 39 -0.88 6.27 -10.05
N VAL A 40 -0.07 5.57 -9.24
CA VAL A 40 1.39 5.48 -9.41
C VAL A 40 1.79 4.17 -10.09
N GLU A 41 1.34 3.03 -9.56
CA GLU A 41 1.67 1.71 -10.12
C GLU A 41 0.76 1.31 -11.30
N SER A 42 -0.32 2.06 -11.55
CA SER A 42 -1.33 1.73 -12.58
C SER A 42 -1.89 0.31 -12.46
N ILE A 43 -2.05 -0.17 -11.22
CA ILE A 43 -2.62 -1.48 -10.92
C ILE A 43 -4.13 -1.39 -10.97
N HIS A 44 -4.74 -2.31 -11.72
CA HIS A 44 -6.18 -2.37 -11.93
C HIS A 44 -6.84 -3.64 -11.40
N TYR A 45 -6.03 -4.66 -11.11
CA TYR A 45 -6.51 -5.97 -10.69
C TYR A 45 -5.77 -6.48 -9.46
N ASN A 46 -6.50 -7.22 -8.62
CA ASN A 46 -6.02 -7.73 -7.33
C ASN A 46 -4.83 -8.66 -7.43
N ASP A 47 -4.78 -9.44 -8.49
CA ASP A 47 -3.73 -10.42 -8.77
C ASP A 47 -2.39 -9.77 -9.12
N GLN A 48 -2.38 -8.49 -9.47
CA GLN A 48 -1.16 -7.70 -9.71
C GLN A 48 -0.50 -7.22 -8.41
N ILE A 49 -1.21 -7.27 -7.27
CA ILE A 49 -0.72 -6.74 -6.00
C ILE A 49 0.16 -7.78 -5.31
N GLY A 50 1.45 -7.76 -5.65
CA GLY A 50 2.50 -8.59 -5.05
C GLY A 50 3.25 -7.91 -3.91
N SER A 51 4.14 -8.67 -3.24
CA SER A 51 5.00 -8.13 -2.18
C SER A 51 5.90 -7.00 -2.68
N GLU A 52 6.43 -7.12 -3.89
CA GLU A 52 7.27 -6.09 -4.53
C GLU A 52 6.53 -4.76 -4.69
N VAL A 53 5.26 -4.79 -5.12
CA VAL A 53 4.41 -3.59 -5.25
C VAL A 53 4.24 -2.91 -3.89
N LEU A 54 4.05 -3.68 -2.83
CA LEU A 54 3.92 -3.14 -1.47
C LEU A 54 5.26 -2.58 -0.96
N ILE A 55 6.39 -3.13 -1.38
CA ILE A 55 7.73 -2.56 -1.11
C ILE A 55 7.90 -1.25 -1.88
N HIS A 56 7.46 -1.17 -3.14
CA HIS A 56 7.48 0.06 -3.93
C HIS A 56 6.70 1.19 -3.24
N TYR A 57 5.55 0.90 -2.63
CA TYR A 57 4.82 1.88 -1.83
C TYR A 57 5.68 2.48 -0.71
N ILE A 58 6.46 1.65 0.00
CA ILE A 58 7.37 2.15 1.04
C ILE A 58 8.48 2.99 0.40
N ARG A 59 9.10 2.50 -0.67
CA ARG A 59 10.17 3.21 -1.41
C ARG A 59 9.71 4.55 -1.94
N HIS A 60 8.48 4.65 -2.45
CA HIS A 60 7.89 5.91 -2.89
C HIS A 60 7.86 6.96 -1.78
N HIS A 61 7.50 6.56 -0.56
CA HIS A 61 7.53 7.48 0.58
C HIS A 61 8.94 7.78 1.07
N ILE A 62 9.88 6.82 0.94
CA ILE A 62 11.31 7.05 1.19
C ILE A 62 11.87 8.10 0.21
N ASP A 63 11.58 7.96 -1.09
CA ASP A 63 12.07 8.85 -2.15
C ASP A 63 11.53 10.27 -2.05
N ASN A 64 10.41 10.45 -1.36
CA ASN A 64 9.79 11.74 -1.05
C ASN A 64 10.04 12.17 0.41
N ASP A 65 11.08 11.64 1.06
CA ASP A 65 11.49 12.00 2.43
C ASP A 65 10.34 11.95 3.46
N PHE A 66 9.37 11.05 3.25
CA PHE A 66 8.18 10.92 4.10
C PHE A 66 7.41 12.24 4.30
N GLN A 67 7.46 13.16 3.33
CA GLN A 67 6.83 14.48 3.41
C GLN A 67 5.31 14.41 3.69
N SER A 68 4.63 13.41 3.13
CA SER A 68 3.17 13.26 3.27
C SER A 68 2.76 12.40 4.45
N ILE A 69 3.50 11.31 4.73
CA ILE A 69 3.24 10.38 5.83
C ILE A 69 4.55 9.84 6.41
N SER A 70 4.57 9.49 7.69
CA SER A 70 5.72 8.82 8.31
C SER A 70 5.90 7.37 7.84
N PHE A 71 7.13 6.84 7.96
CA PHE A 71 7.43 5.41 7.75
C PHE A 71 6.49 4.48 8.54
N ARG A 72 6.25 4.80 9.82
CA ARG A 72 5.31 4.03 10.66
C ARG A 72 3.91 4.01 10.05
N GLN A 73 3.48 5.09 9.43
CA GLN A 73 2.18 5.15 8.78
C GLN A 73 2.15 4.33 7.49
N ALA A 74 3.21 4.36 6.67
CA ALA A 74 3.31 3.50 5.49
C ALA A 74 3.19 2.00 5.84
N ILE A 75 3.86 1.56 6.91
CA ILE A 75 3.74 0.19 7.42
C ILE A 75 2.32 -0.11 7.93
N LYS A 76 1.66 0.83 8.60
CA LYS A 76 0.27 0.68 9.03
C LYS A 76 -0.69 0.54 7.85
N ASP A 77 -0.46 1.30 6.78
CA ASP A 77 -1.29 1.26 5.57
C ASP A 77 -1.24 -0.14 4.94
N ILE A 78 -0.04 -0.71 4.78
CA ILE A 78 0.14 -2.08 4.26
C ILE A 78 -0.52 -3.12 5.19
N LYS A 79 -0.36 -2.99 6.52
CA LYS A 79 -0.98 -3.92 7.47
C LYS A 79 -2.51 -3.84 7.46
N ALA A 80 -3.08 -2.63 7.32
CA ALA A 80 -4.51 -2.44 7.21
C ALA A 80 -5.05 -3.14 5.96
N PHE A 81 -4.38 -2.95 4.83
CA PHE A 81 -4.71 -3.62 3.57
C PHE A 81 -4.62 -5.15 3.70
N TYR A 82 -3.54 -5.69 4.26
CA TYR A 82 -3.42 -7.14 4.51
C TYR A 82 -4.57 -7.71 5.33
N SER A 83 -4.98 -7.00 6.38
CA SER A 83 -6.07 -7.44 7.25
C SER A 83 -7.41 -7.54 6.52
N LEU A 84 -7.57 -6.82 5.40
CA LEU A 84 -8.73 -6.86 4.53
C LEU A 84 -8.61 -7.95 3.47
N LEU A 85 -7.43 -8.08 2.85
CA LEU A 85 -7.16 -9.13 1.87
C LEU A 85 -7.47 -10.53 2.41
N ILE A 86 -7.03 -10.81 3.64
CA ILE A 86 -7.24 -12.12 4.28
C ILE A 86 -8.74 -12.43 4.47
N LYS A 87 -9.58 -11.39 4.58
CA LYS A 87 -11.02 -11.54 4.83
C LYS A 87 -11.85 -11.50 3.54
N ASP A 88 -11.26 -11.11 2.43
CA ASP A 88 -11.97 -10.91 1.17
C ASP A 88 -11.82 -12.14 0.26
N PRO A 89 -12.90 -12.89 0.00
CA PRO A 89 -12.84 -14.10 -0.84
C PRO A 89 -12.46 -13.82 -2.30
N HIS A 90 -12.51 -12.57 -2.77
CA HIS A 90 -12.10 -12.21 -4.13
C HIS A 90 -10.57 -12.17 -4.29
N PHE A 91 -9.82 -12.13 -3.19
CA PHE A 91 -8.37 -12.20 -3.22
C PHE A 91 -7.89 -13.64 -3.09
N LYS A 92 -7.68 -14.28 -4.24
CA LYS A 92 -7.20 -15.68 -4.30
C LYS A 92 -5.75 -15.85 -3.81
N LYS A 93 -4.97 -14.77 -3.78
CA LYS A 93 -3.56 -14.78 -3.37
C LYS A 93 -3.28 -13.58 -2.48
N THR A 94 -2.79 -13.85 -1.27
CA THR A 94 -2.28 -12.84 -0.36
C THR A 94 -0.77 -12.68 -0.61
N PRO A 95 -0.27 -11.47 -0.89
CA PRO A 95 1.17 -11.26 -1.04
C PRO A 95 1.91 -11.68 0.23
N LYS A 96 3.06 -12.35 0.11
CA LYS A 96 3.87 -12.78 1.26
C LYS A 96 4.94 -11.74 1.55
N LEU A 97 4.66 -10.80 2.45
CA LEU A 97 5.61 -9.77 2.87
C LEU A 97 5.83 -9.86 4.38
N ASP A 98 7.08 -10.10 4.78
CA ASP A 98 7.47 -10.07 6.19
C ASP A 98 7.91 -8.66 6.58
N LEU A 99 7.02 -7.92 7.25
CA LEU A 99 7.29 -6.60 7.84
C LEU A 99 7.74 -6.70 9.31
N SER A 100 8.19 -7.87 9.77
CA SER A 100 8.76 -8.03 11.10
C SER A 100 10.11 -7.33 11.21
N LEU A 101 10.47 -6.90 12.42
CA LEU A 101 11.80 -6.34 12.67
C LEU A 101 12.93 -7.36 12.41
N LEU A 102 12.61 -8.66 12.36
CA LEU A 102 13.56 -9.73 12.09
C LEU A 102 13.94 -9.84 10.61
N ASN A 103 13.17 -9.25 9.70
CA ASN A 103 13.50 -9.20 8.28
C ASN A 103 14.61 -8.18 7.98
N SER A 104 15.81 -8.45 8.49
CA SER A 104 16.96 -7.55 8.38
C SER A 104 17.36 -7.25 6.94
N ASN A 105 17.11 -8.17 5.99
CA ASN A 105 17.39 -7.95 4.58
C ASN A 105 16.49 -6.88 3.97
N LEU A 106 15.17 -6.93 4.26
CA LEU A 106 14.25 -5.88 3.82
C LEU A 106 14.65 -4.51 4.38
N TRP A 107 14.99 -4.44 5.67
CA TRP A 107 15.35 -3.17 6.29
C TRP A 107 16.66 -2.60 5.75
N LYS A 108 17.65 -3.45 5.45
CA LYS A 108 18.89 -3.03 4.78
C LYS A 108 18.63 -2.49 3.39
N ASP A 109 17.81 -3.17 2.60
CA ASP A 109 17.42 -2.74 1.26
C ASP A 109 16.73 -1.37 1.27
N LEU A 110 15.71 -1.20 2.12
CA LEU A 110 15.00 0.07 2.26
C LEU A 110 15.92 1.20 2.76
N SER A 111 16.85 0.90 3.67
CA SER A 111 17.80 1.88 4.18
C SER A 111 18.82 2.31 3.12
N ALA A 112 19.27 1.38 2.26
CA ALA A 112 20.18 1.69 1.16
C ALA A 112 19.52 2.57 0.09
N HIS A 113 18.20 2.47 -0.06
CA HIS A 113 17.42 3.29 -0.97
C HIS A 113 17.21 4.74 -0.46
N TYR A 114 17.30 4.96 0.86
CA TYR A 114 17.14 6.28 1.46
C TYR A 114 18.39 7.16 1.22
N LYS A 115 18.20 8.27 0.50
CA LYS A 115 19.28 9.20 0.15
C LYS A 115 19.45 10.37 1.13
N GLY A 116 18.66 10.42 2.20
CA GLY A 116 18.59 11.58 3.09
C GLY A 116 17.79 12.74 2.48
N PRO A 117 17.44 13.76 3.30
CA PRO A 117 16.75 14.93 2.80
C PRO A 117 17.63 15.63 1.74
N ARG A 118 17.05 15.89 0.57
CA ARG A 118 17.72 16.72 -0.45
C ARG A 118 17.81 18.15 0.09
N SER A 119 19.01 18.56 0.49
CA SER A 119 19.40 19.91 0.89
C SER A 119 19.24 20.92 -0.24
#